data_AF-A0A847X224-F1
#
_entry.id   AF-A0A847X224-F1
#
_cell.length_a   1.000
_cell.length_b   1.000
_cell.length_c   1.000
_cell.angle_alpha   90.00
_cell.angle_beta   90.00
_cell.angle_gamma   90.00
#
_symmetry.space_group_name_H-M   'P 1'
#
loop_
_entity.id
_entity.type
_entity.pdbx_description
1 polymer ?
#
loop_
_entity_poly.entity_id
_entity_poly.type
_entity_poly.pdbx_seq_one_letter_code
_entity_poly.pdbx_strand_id
1 'polypeptide(L)' 'DRLAGVITYQAANAAFRDGMTLESVVSHDFPTASPQARLFDLYPLAGAGLPIALTDETGRLTGVVRPQDVFRQLAGERE' A
#
# COMPACT_ATOMS: atom_id res chain seq x y z
N ASP A 1 9.16 13.12 -7.82
CA ASP A 1 8.13 12.10 -7.56
C ASP A 1 8.70 10.74 -7.23
N ARG A 2 8.99 10.53 -5.94
CA ARG A 2 9.20 9.19 -5.38
C ARG A 2 8.14 8.96 -4.33
N LEU A 3 7.75 7.70 -4.15
CA LEU A 3 6.82 7.32 -3.10
C LEU A 3 7.39 7.69 -1.73
N ALA A 4 6.68 8.55 -0.99
CA ALA A 4 7.11 9.00 0.33
C ALA A 4 6.81 7.97 1.43
N GLY A 5 5.68 7.24 1.31
CA GLY A 5 5.35 6.13 2.19
C GLY A 5 3.85 5.92 2.33
N VAL A 6 3.43 5.23 3.39
CA VAL A 6 2.03 5.01 3.73
C VAL A 6 1.65 5.72 5.03
N ILE A 7 0.45 6.30 5.07
CA ILE A 7 -0.13 6.87 6.28
C ILE A 7 -1.47 6.19 6.54
N THR A 8 -1.66 5.71 7.77
CA THR A 8 -2.95 5.18 8.20
C THR A 8 -3.81 6.29 8.78
N TYR A 9 -5.14 6.13 8.72
CA TYR A 9 -6.07 7.05 9.38
C TYR A 9 -5.77 7.24 10.87
N GLN A 10 -5.40 6.15 11.55
CA GLN A 10 -5.05 6.18 12.98
C GLN A 10 -3.81 7.04 13.24
N ALA A 11 -2.76 6.88 12.44
CA ALA A 11 -1.53 7.66 12.54
C ALA A 11 -1.75 9.14 12.21
N ALA A 12 -2.49 9.43 11.13
CA ALA A 12 -2.85 10.81 10.76
C ALA A 12 -3.65 11.52 11.86
N ASN A 13 -4.64 10.85 12.44
CA ASN A 13 -5.43 11.41 13.53
C ASN A 13 -4.62 11.61 14.82
N ALA A 14 -3.71 10.68 15.13
CA ALA A 14 -2.81 10.86 16.28
C ALA A 14 -1.92 12.09 16.07
N ALA A 15 -1.28 12.22 14.90
CA ALA A 15 -0.46 13.37 14.56
C ALA A 15 -1.24 14.69 14.68
N PHE A 16 -2.47 14.73 14.16
CA PHE A 16 -3.32 15.91 14.26
C PHE A 16 -3.62 16.31 15.70
N ARG A 17 -3.96 15.34 16.57
CA ARG A 17 -4.23 15.61 17.99
C ARG A 17 -2.99 16.07 18.75
N ASP A 18 -1.83 15.54 18.39
CA ASP A 18 -0.57 15.80 19.08
C ASP A 18 0.20 16.99 18.49
N GLY A 19 -0.38 17.69 17.50
CA GLY A 19 0.25 18.84 16.85
C GLY A 19 1.48 18.49 16.00
N MET A 20 1.61 17.22 15.60
CA MET A 20 2.71 16.72 14.77
C MET A 20 2.38 16.87 13.27
N THR A 21 3.42 16.78 12.43
CA THR A 21 3.24 16.83 10.98
C THR A 21 2.97 15.43 10.41
N LEU A 22 2.48 15.35 9.17
CA LEU A 22 2.25 14.05 8.54
C LEU A 22 3.58 13.32 8.27
N GLU A 23 4.63 14.06 7.92
CA GLU A 23 5.97 13.53 7.64
C GLU A 23 6.53 12.76 8.84
N SER A 24 6.23 13.17 10.08
CA SER A 24 6.71 12.48 11.28
C SER A 24 5.99 11.16 11.57
N VAL A 25 4.86 10.88 10.89
CA VAL A 25 4.06 9.66 11.08
C VAL A 25 3.93 8.82 9.82
N VAL A 26 4.66 9.16 8.75
CA VAL A 26 4.76 8.31 7.54
C VAL A 26 5.46 7.01 7.90
N SER A 27 4.82 5.88 7.59
CA SER A 27 5.46 4.57 7.63
C SER A 27 6.16 4.26 6.31
N HIS A 28 7.38 3.73 6.42
CA HIS A 28 8.16 3.20 5.31
C HIS A 28 8.11 1.67 5.23
N ASP A 29 7.44 1.04 6.20
CA ASP A 29 7.23 -0.41 6.25
C ASP A 29 5.86 -0.75 5.65
N PHE A 30 5.87 -1.03 4.35
CA PHE A 30 4.69 -1.41 3.59
C PHE A 30 5.08 -2.26 2.38
N PRO A 31 4.20 -3.15 1.92
CA PRO A 31 4.51 -4.01 0.79
C PRO A 31 4.58 -3.20 -0.51
N THR A 32 5.57 -3.54 -1.33
CA THR A 32 5.73 -3.00 -2.69
C THR A 32 5.80 -4.14 -3.71
N ALA A 33 5.37 -3.87 -4.93
CA ALA A 33 5.48 -4.80 -6.04
C ALA A 33 5.70 -4.07 -7.36
N SER A 34 6.24 -4.78 -8.35
CA SER A 34 6.30 -4.28 -9.73
C SER A 34 4.89 -4.13 -10.31
N PRO A 35 4.63 -3.18 -11.21
CA PRO A 35 3.35 -3.07 -11.92
C PRO A 35 3.08 -4.25 -12.85
N GLN A 36 4.12 -5.04 -13.16
CA GLN A 36 4.06 -6.26 -13.95
C GLN A 36 3.97 -7.53 -13.07
N ALA A 37 3.90 -7.39 -11.75
CA ALA A 37 3.76 -8.51 -10.82
C ALA A 37 2.50 -9.31 -11.14
N ARG A 38 2.61 -10.64 -11.07
CA ARG A 38 1.47 -11.52 -11.29
C ARG A 38 0.65 -11.60 -10.01
N LEU A 39 -0.61 -11.98 -10.15
CA LEU A 39 -1.52 -12.06 -9.01
C LEU A 39 -1.00 -12.96 -7.88
N PHE A 40 -0.32 -14.05 -8.22
CA PHE A 40 0.24 -14.95 -7.20
C PHE A 40 1.41 -14.34 -6.42
N ASP A 41 2.14 -13.38 -6.99
CA ASP A 41 3.18 -12.63 -6.29
C ASP A 41 2.56 -11.69 -5.23
N LEU A 42 1.31 -11.27 -5.44
CA LEU A 42 0.59 -10.35 -4.55
C LEU A 42 -0.07 -11.06 -3.36
N TYR A 43 -0.32 -12.37 -3.44
CA TYR A 43 -0.94 -13.13 -2.35
C TYR A 43 -0.20 -13.04 -1.01
N PRO A 44 1.12 -13.31 -0.93
CA PRO A 44 1.83 -13.18 0.34
C PRO A 44 1.86 -11.73 0.84
N LEU A 45 1.92 -10.76 -0.07
CA LEU A 45 1.97 -9.33 0.27
C LEU A 45 0.63 -8.83 0.84
N ALA A 46 -0.50 -9.33 0.33
CA ALA A 46 -1.83 -9.00 0.82
C ALA A 46 -2.03 -9.40 2.29
N GLY A 47 -1.29 -10.40 2.77
CA GLY A 47 -1.30 -10.83 4.18
C GLY A 47 -0.76 -9.77 5.16
N ALA A 48 -0.04 -8.75 4.69
CA ALA A 48 0.49 -7.68 5.54
C ALA A 48 -0.59 -6.74 6.11
N GLY A 49 -1.83 -6.81 5.62
CA GLY A 49 -2.92 -5.95 6.08
C GLY A 49 -2.80 -4.47 5.67
N LEU A 50 -1.81 -4.14 4.82
CA LEU A 50 -1.62 -2.82 4.24
C LEU A 50 -1.81 -2.86 2.70
N PRO A 51 -2.16 -1.74 2.06
CA PRO A 51 -2.14 -1.63 0.61
C PRO A 51 -0.75 -1.92 0.04
N ILE A 52 -0.72 -2.60 -1.11
CA ILE A 52 0.49 -2.89 -1.85
C ILE A 52 0.72 -1.74 -2.83
N ALA A 53 1.84 -1.03 -2.68
CA ALA A 53 2.22 0.02 -3.61
C ALA A 53 2.87 -0.59 -4.86
N LEU A 54 2.38 -0.24 -6.05
CA LEU A 54 3.01 -0.63 -7.31
C LEU A 54 4.05 0.43 -7.68
N THR A 55 5.31 0.03 -7.81
CA THR A 55 6.41 0.96 -8.12
C THR A 55 7.20 0.51 -9.34
N ASP A 56 7.49 1.44 -10.25
CA ASP A 56 8.39 1.17 -11.37
C ASP A 56 9.87 1.09 -10.93
N GLU A 57 10.76 0.79 -11.89
CA GLU A 57 12.20 0.66 -11.66
C GLU A 57 12.87 1.95 -11.13
N THR A 58 12.20 3.10 -11.28
CA THR A 58 12.70 4.40 -10.79
C THR A 58 12.22 4.73 -9.37
N GLY A 59 11.40 3.86 -8.78
CA GLY A 59 10.77 4.06 -7.47
C GLY A 59 9.56 4.99 -7.51
N ARG A 60 8.97 5.21 -8.70
CA ARG A 60 7.76 6.03 -8.84
C ARG A 60 6.53 5.18 -8.57
N LEU A 61 5.59 5.70 -7.79
CA LEU A 61 4.29 5.07 -7.59
C LEU A 61 3.50 5.08 -8.90
N THR A 62 3.11 3.90 -9.38
CA THR A 62 2.31 3.74 -10.60
C THR A 62 0.89 3.26 -10.31
N GLY A 63 0.63 2.76 -9.10
CA GLY A 63 -0.69 2.27 -8.72
C GLY A 63 -0.70 1.72 -7.30
N VAL A 64 -1.89 1.32 -6.84
CA VAL A 64 -2.10 0.72 -5.52
C VAL A 64 -3.03 -0.48 -5.67
N VAL A 65 -2.66 -1.60 -5.04
CA VAL A 65 -3.52 -2.78 -4.93
C VAL A 65 -3.96 -2.94 -3.48
N ARG A 66 -5.27 -3.03 -3.25
CA ARG A 66 -5.80 -3.25 -1.91
C ARG A 66 -5.91 -4.76 -1.65
N PRO A 67 -5.59 -5.27 -0.45
CA PRO A 67 -5.66 -6.70 -0.16
C PRO A 67 -7.01 -7.35 -0.51
N GLN A 68 -8.12 -6.64 -0.26
CA GLN A 68 -9.46 -7.13 -0.60
C GLN A 68 -9.68 -7.35 -2.10
N ASP A 69 -8.99 -6.60 -2.97
CA ASP A 69 -9.14 -6.75 -4.42
C ASP A 69 -8.44 -8.03 -4.90
N VAL A 70 -7.32 -8.39 -4.25
CA VAL A 70 -6.62 -9.66 -4.47
C VAL A 70 -7.48 -10.85 -4.04
N PHE A 71 -8.09 -10.76 -2.86
CA PHE A 71 -8.96 -11.83 -2.34
C PHE A 71 -10.25 -11.98 -3.16
N ARG A 72 -10.84 -10.88 -3.63
CA ARG A 72 -12.01 -10.92 -4.52
C ARG A 72 -11.71 -11.69 -5.80
N GLN A 73 -10.55 -11.43 -6.39
CA GLN A 73 -10.10 -12.13 -7.60
C GLN A 73 -9.91 -13.63 -7.37
N LEU A 74 -9.43 -14.04 -6.19
CA LEU A 74 -9.34 -15.45 -5.79
C LEU A 74 -10.71 -16.12 -5.62
N ALA A 75 -11.70 -15.39 -5.11
CA ALA A 75 -13.06 -15.89 -4.92
C ALA A 75 -13.81 -16.10 -6.24
N GLY A 76 -13.26 -15.65 -7.38
CA GLY A 76 -13.91 -15.74 -8.69
C GLY A 76 -15.04 -14.73 -8.87
N GLU A 77 -15.15 -13.74 -7.99
CA GLU A 77 -16.09 -12.64 -8.13
C GLU A 77 -15.62 -11.72 -9.27
N ARG A 78 -16.44 -11.61 -10.33
CA ARG A 78 -16.26 -10.62 -11.39
C ARG A 78 -17.10 -9.38 -11.06
N GLU A 79 -16.52 -8.21 -11.29
CA GLU A 79 -17.22 -6.92 -11.23
C GLU A 79 -18.33 -6.82 -12.28
#